data_AF-A0A965ZD32-F1
#
_entry.id   AF-A0A965ZD32-F1
#
_cell.length_a   1.000
_cell.length_b   1.000
_cell.length_c   1.000
_cell.angle_alpha   90.00
_cell.angle_beta   90.00
_cell.angle_gamma   90.00
#
_symmetry.space_group_name_H-M   'P 1'
#
loop_
_entity.id
_entity.type
_entity.pdbx_description
1 polymer ?
#
loop_
_entity_poly.entity_id
_entity_poly.type
_entity_poly.pdbx_seq_one_letter_code
_entity_poly.pdbx_strand_id
1 'polypeptide(L)'
;MKKFTLTTLIFIAGVCLTAASLGQNLVLNGGVELWDDAQNPTDWDKAENIEQSTAVIHSGTYSAGHSSASSTKDFQQQIEGILGGTNYTISYYYYDNDAAARTRIWAYWTSGASTLDDH
;
A
#
# COMPACT_ATOMS: atom_id res chain seq x y z
N MET A 1 20.18 -36.11 26.07
CA MET A 1 19.85 -35.22 24.93
C MET A 1 18.41 -34.76 25.09
N LYS A 2 18.17 -33.46 25.29
CA LYS A 2 16.86 -32.91 25.64
C LYS A 2 15.90 -33.06 24.45
N LYS A 3 14.78 -33.78 24.65
CA LYS A 3 13.73 -34.05 23.64
C LYS A 3 12.88 -32.79 23.37
N PHE A 4 13.50 -31.76 22.79
CA PHE A 4 12.90 -30.41 22.69
C PHE A 4 12.60 -29.98 21.25
N THR A 5 12.20 -30.90 20.37
CA THR A 5 12.24 -30.64 18.92
C THR A 5 10.91 -30.65 18.19
N LEU A 6 9.86 -31.32 18.67
CA LEU A 6 8.60 -31.41 17.92
C LEU A 6 7.45 -30.61 18.53
N THR A 7 7.20 -30.75 19.85
CA THR A 7 6.11 -30.02 20.52
C THR A 7 6.34 -28.50 20.53
N THR A 8 7.59 -28.07 20.71
CA THR A 8 7.97 -26.65 20.65
C THR A 8 7.82 -26.08 19.24
N LEU A 9 8.11 -26.88 18.20
CA LEU A 9 7.98 -26.48 16.80
C LEU A 9 6.51 -26.31 16.40
N ILE A 10 5.63 -27.22 16.86
CA ILE A 10 4.17 -27.14 16.65
C ILE A 10 3.58 -25.92 17.38
N PHE A 11 4.04 -25.64 18.60
CA PHE A 11 3.59 -24.48 19.35
C PHE A 11 4.02 -23.16 18.69
N ILE A 12 5.28 -23.05 18.23
CA ILE A 12 5.77 -21.88 17.48
C ILE A 12 4.99 -21.72 16.16
N ALA A 13 4.76 -22.80 15.41
CA ALA A 13 3.98 -22.76 14.17
C ALA A 13 2.53 -22.29 14.42
N GLY A 14 1.88 -22.75 15.50
CA GLY A 14 0.54 -22.31 15.87
C GLY A 14 0.46 -20.85 16.30
N VAL A 15 1.48 -20.34 17.02
CA VAL A 15 1.56 -18.92 17.40
C VAL A 15 1.84 -18.03 16.18
N CYS A 16 2.69 -18.46 15.24
CA CYS A 16 2.92 -17.74 14.00
C CYS A 16 1.66 -17.67 13.10
N LEU A 17 0.87 -18.75 13.04
CA LEU A 17 -0.35 -18.80 12.23
C LEU A 17 -1.46 -17.87 12.76
N THR A 18 -1.51 -17.67 14.09
CA THR A 18 -2.49 -16.76 14.74
C THR A 18 -2.01 -15.30 14.76
N ALA A 19 -0.69 -15.05 14.74
CA ALA A 19 -0.14 -13.70 14.56
C ALA A 19 -0.32 -13.19 13.12
N ALA A 20 -0.29 -14.08 12.12
CA ALA A 20 -0.54 -13.73 10.73
C ALA A 20 -2.00 -13.33 10.44
N SER A 21 -2.96 -13.66 11.34
CA SER A 21 -4.35 -13.23 11.21
C SER A 21 -4.65 -11.87 11.85
N LEU A 22 -3.63 -11.16 12.37
CA LEU A 22 -3.75 -9.75 12.70
C LEU A 22 -3.71 -8.96 11.38
N GLY A 23 -4.71 -8.11 11.15
CA GLY A 23 -5.04 -7.49 9.85
C GLY A 23 -3.82 -7.19 8.97
N GLN A 24 -3.64 -7.99 7.92
CA GLN A 24 -2.54 -7.83 6.99
C GLN A 24 -2.79 -6.58 6.13
N ASN A 25 -1.76 -5.74 5.96
CA ASN A 25 -1.82 -4.67 4.99
C ASN A 25 -1.94 -5.29 3.59
N LEU A 26 -2.98 -4.89 2.85
CA LEU A 26 -3.26 -5.43 1.53
C LEU A 26 -2.46 -4.72 0.43
N VAL A 27 -2.00 -3.49 0.69
CA VAL A 27 -1.19 -2.70 -0.23
C VAL A 27 0.23 -3.25 -0.27
N LEU A 28 0.71 -3.58 -1.46
CA LEU A 28 2.10 -3.96 -1.69
C LEU A 28 2.97 -2.72 -1.82
N ASN A 29 4.23 -2.76 -1.41
CA ASN A 29 5.14 -1.60 -1.48
C ASN A 29 4.50 -0.27 -0.99
N GLY A 30 3.69 -0.32 0.07
CA GLY A 30 2.95 0.87 0.56
C GLY A 30 3.86 1.96 1.17
N GLY A 31 5.10 1.61 1.50
CA GLY A 31 6.14 2.57 1.88
C GLY A 31 6.84 3.24 0.69
N VAL A 32 6.60 2.76 -0.53
CA VAL A 32 7.18 3.28 -1.78
C VAL A 32 8.72 3.24 -1.78
N GLU A 33 9.28 2.12 -1.34
CA GLU A 33 10.73 1.90 -1.24
C GLU A 33 11.32 1.15 -2.44
N LEU A 34 10.47 0.45 -3.20
CA LEU A 34 10.85 -0.29 -4.41
C LEU A 34 10.36 0.46 -5.65
N TRP A 35 11.26 0.60 -6.63
CA TRP A 35 11.02 1.35 -7.85
C TRP A 35 11.69 0.65 -9.02
N ASP A 36 10.95 0.48 -10.12
CA ASP A 36 11.48 -0.08 -11.37
C ASP A 36 12.30 0.99 -12.11
N ASP A 37 11.88 2.26 -12.01
CA ASP A 37 12.63 3.46 -12.38
C ASP A 37 12.15 4.68 -11.58
N ALA A 38 12.65 5.88 -11.88
CA ALA A 38 12.35 7.10 -11.11
C ALA A 38 10.89 7.59 -11.18
N GLN A 39 10.07 7.04 -12.07
CA GLN A 39 8.66 7.40 -12.26
C GLN A 39 7.71 6.21 -12.05
N ASN A 40 8.23 5.01 -11.84
CA ASN A 40 7.44 3.78 -11.73
C ASN A 40 7.75 3.05 -10.41
N PRO A 41 7.00 3.33 -9.32
CA PRO A 41 7.12 2.54 -8.10
C PRO A 41 6.63 1.11 -8.33
N THR A 42 7.44 0.12 -7.94
CA THR A 42 7.13 -1.29 -8.14
C THR A 42 5.82 -1.66 -7.43
N ASP A 43 5.05 -2.57 -8.02
CA ASP A 43 3.74 -3.06 -7.54
C ASP A 43 2.60 -2.04 -7.53
N TRP A 44 2.76 -0.85 -8.13
CA TRP A 44 1.66 0.09 -8.36
C TRP A 44 1.18 -0.01 -9.82
N ASP A 45 -0.11 -0.32 -10.02
CA ASP A 45 -0.70 -0.56 -11.34
C ASP A 45 -0.77 0.70 -12.22
N LYS A 46 -0.77 1.87 -11.58
CA LYS A 46 -0.78 3.17 -12.23
C LYS A 46 0.11 4.13 -11.45
N ALA A 47 0.87 4.96 -12.17
CA ALA A 47 1.60 6.08 -11.62
C ALA A 47 1.71 7.21 -12.66
N GLU A 48 1.24 8.41 -12.31
CA GLU A 48 1.18 9.57 -13.21
C GLU A 48 1.78 10.82 -12.54
N ASN A 49 2.73 11.47 -13.22
CA ASN A 49 3.38 12.71 -12.76
C ASN A 49 4.06 12.59 -11.38
N ILE A 50 4.49 11.37 -11.05
CA ILE A 50 5.16 10.99 -9.81
C ILE A 50 6.69 11.08 -9.95
N GLU A 51 7.38 11.29 -8.84
CA GLU A 51 8.84 11.23 -8.77
C GLU A 51 9.30 10.47 -7.52
N GLN A 52 10.38 9.70 -7.64
CA GLN A 52 11.07 9.12 -6.48
C GLN A 52 11.83 10.21 -5.73
N SER A 53 11.42 10.51 -4.49
CA SER A 53 12.08 11.52 -3.66
C SER A 53 12.99 10.89 -2.61
N THR A 54 14.17 11.49 -2.42
CA THR A 54 15.13 11.17 -1.36
C THR A 54 15.30 12.29 -0.33
N ALA A 55 14.53 13.38 -0.48
CA ALA A 55 14.67 14.58 0.35
C ALA A 55 13.53 14.74 1.36
N VAL A 56 12.29 14.51 0.94
CA VAL A 56 11.10 14.63 1.78
C VAL A 56 10.55 13.24 2.04
N ILE A 57 10.94 12.64 3.16
CA ILE A 57 10.66 11.23 3.47
C ILE A 57 9.95 11.14 4.81
N HIS A 58 8.87 10.34 4.88
CA HIS A 58 8.21 10.03 6.14
C HIS A 58 8.95 8.94 6.94
N SER A 59 9.37 7.88 6.24
CA SER A 59 10.12 6.75 6.79
C SER A 59 10.93 6.08 5.67
N GLY A 60 12.00 5.35 6.00
CA GLY A 60 12.77 4.60 5.00
C GLY A 60 13.74 5.48 4.21
N THR A 61 13.93 5.15 2.93
CA THR A 61 14.89 5.80 2.03
C THR A 61 14.22 6.67 0.98
N TYR A 62 13.01 6.31 0.58
CA TYR A 62 12.33 6.95 -0.53
C TYR A 62 10.91 7.39 -0.15
N SER A 63 10.32 8.24 -0.98
CA SER A 63 8.90 8.55 -0.95
C SER A 63 8.40 8.88 -2.37
N ALA A 64 7.08 8.86 -2.55
CA ALA A 64 6.44 9.37 -3.76
C ALA A 64 6.24 10.89 -3.66
N GLY A 65 6.82 11.63 -4.61
CA GLY A 65 6.61 13.07 -4.78
C GLY A 65 5.62 13.38 -5.90
N HIS A 66 4.82 14.43 -5.72
CA HIS A 66 4.04 15.05 -6.79
C HIS A 66 4.35 16.55 -6.82
N SER A 67 4.82 17.03 -7.96
CA SER A 67 5.08 18.44 -8.24
C SER A 67 3.96 19.05 -9.08
N SER A 68 3.85 20.37 -9.14
CA SER A 68 2.82 21.02 -9.97
C SER A 68 2.91 20.57 -11.44
N ALA A 69 1.77 20.19 -12.01
CA ALA A 69 1.68 19.72 -13.40
C ALA A 69 0.30 20.06 -13.99
N SER A 70 0.21 20.16 -15.32
CA SER A 70 -1.03 20.43 -16.04
C SER A 70 -1.97 19.21 -16.12
N SER A 71 -1.44 18.01 -15.86
CA SER A 71 -2.13 16.73 -15.90
C SER A 71 -2.39 16.15 -14.50
N THR A 72 -3.15 15.05 -14.48
CA THR A 72 -3.47 14.25 -13.29
C THR A 72 -2.22 13.82 -12.54
N LYS A 73 -2.29 13.85 -11.21
CA LYS A 73 -1.25 13.40 -10.29
C LYS A 73 -1.86 12.32 -9.41
N ASP A 74 -1.60 11.07 -9.76
CA ASP A 74 -2.11 9.94 -9.01
C ASP A 74 -1.22 8.71 -9.20
N PHE A 75 -1.46 7.75 -8.32
CA PHE A 75 -0.93 6.41 -8.39
C PHE A 75 -1.90 5.51 -7.64
N GLN A 76 -2.07 4.28 -8.11
CA GLN A 76 -3.14 3.40 -7.65
C GLN A 76 -2.71 1.93 -7.71
N GLN A 77 -3.23 1.14 -6.77
CA GLN A 77 -3.18 -0.32 -6.77
C GLN A 77 -4.58 -0.92 -6.82
N GLN A 78 -4.76 -1.93 -7.66
CA GLN A 78 -5.96 -2.75 -7.70
C GLN A 78 -5.80 -3.85 -6.65
N ILE A 79 -6.56 -3.72 -5.57
CA ILE A 79 -6.50 -4.68 -4.47
C ILE A 79 -7.51 -5.79 -4.73
N GLU A 80 -6.99 -6.99 -4.96
CA GLU A 80 -7.78 -8.20 -5.12
C GLU A 80 -8.17 -8.83 -3.77
N GLY A 81 -9.21 -9.67 -3.77
CA GLY A 81 -9.62 -10.43 -2.59
C GLY A 81 -10.33 -9.61 -1.51
N ILE A 82 -10.80 -8.41 -1.83
CA ILE A 82 -11.65 -7.64 -0.92
C ILE A 82 -13.01 -8.34 -0.77
N LEU A 83 -13.42 -8.57 0.47
CA LEU A 83 -14.70 -9.20 0.80
C LEU A 83 -15.76 -8.13 1.04
N GLY A 84 -16.81 -8.12 0.21
CA GLY A 84 -17.96 -7.23 0.37
C GLY A 84 -18.59 -7.36 1.77
N GLY A 85 -18.98 -6.22 2.35
CA GLY A 85 -19.53 -6.15 3.71
C GLY A 85 -18.49 -6.18 4.84
N THR A 86 -17.19 -6.24 4.51
CA THR A 86 -16.10 -6.15 5.49
C THR A 86 -15.59 -4.72 5.60
N ASN A 87 -15.25 -4.28 6.81
CA ASN A 87 -14.67 -2.96 7.05
C ASN A 87 -13.15 -3.01 6.88
N TYR A 88 -12.62 -2.09 6.07
CA TYR A 88 -11.19 -1.88 5.89
C TYR A 88 -10.82 -0.46 6.29
N THR A 89 -9.59 -0.26 6.74
CA THR A 89 -9.03 1.07 7.00
C THR A 89 -7.98 1.38 5.95
N ILE A 90 -8.16 2.50 5.24
CA ILE A 90 -7.16 3.04 4.33
C ILE A 90 -6.50 4.21 5.05
N SER A 91 -5.18 4.19 5.13
CA SER A 91 -4.39 5.24 5.76
C SER A 91 -3.15 5.50 4.94
N TYR A 92 -2.76 6.77 4.84
CA TYR A 92 -1.52 7.20 4.21
C TYR A 92 -0.99 8.44 4.92
N TYR A 93 0.33 8.60 4.89
CA TYR A 93 0.99 9.82 5.31
C TYR A 93 1.24 10.68 4.08
N TYR A 94 1.03 11.99 4.22
CA TYR A 94 1.39 12.94 3.20
C TYR A 94 2.04 14.15 3.86
N TYR A 95 2.88 14.81 3.07
CA TYR A 95 3.43 16.11 3.38
C TYR A 95 3.08 17.05 2.23
N ASP A 96 2.60 18.24 2.54
CA ASP A 96 2.48 19.33 1.60
C ASP A 96 3.29 20.54 2.11
N ASN A 97 3.82 21.33 1.17
CA ASN A 97 4.57 22.55 1.43
C ASN A 97 3.93 23.79 0.78
N ASP A 98 2.71 23.64 0.28
CA ASP A 98 2.00 24.69 -0.45
C ASP A 98 0.57 24.81 0.10
N ALA A 99 0.15 26.03 0.42
CA ALA A 99 -1.15 26.29 1.03
C ALA A 99 -2.35 25.87 0.14
N ALA A 100 -2.15 25.72 -1.17
CA ALA A 100 -3.15 25.26 -2.13
C ALA A 100 -3.07 23.76 -2.43
N ALA A 101 -2.00 23.07 -2.00
CA ALA A 101 -1.89 21.63 -2.22
C ALA A 101 -2.96 20.87 -1.43
N ARG A 102 -3.56 19.87 -2.07
CA ARG A 102 -4.57 18.99 -1.47
C ARG A 102 -4.29 17.57 -1.94
N THR A 103 -4.57 16.61 -1.06
CA THR A 103 -4.57 15.19 -1.40
C THR A 103 -5.88 14.57 -0.93
N ARG A 104 -6.27 13.46 -1.55
CA ARG A 104 -7.40 12.65 -1.14
C ARG A 104 -7.13 11.20 -1.49
N ILE A 105 -7.72 10.29 -0.72
CA ILE A 105 -7.95 8.93 -1.18
C ILE A 105 -9.15 8.95 -2.14
N TRP A 106 -9.06 8.15 -3.19
CA TRP A 106 -10.19 7.77 -4.02
C TRP A 106 -10.14 6.26 -4.25
N ALA A 107 -11.28 5.59 -4.08
CA ALA A 107 -11.42 4.17 -4.29
C ALA A 107 -12.76 3.90 -4.99
N TYR A 108 -12.82 2.82 -5.74
CA TYR A 108 -14.03 2.33 -6.40
C TYR A 108 -13.96 0.81 -6.48
N TRP A 109 -15.13 0.17 -6.62
CA TRP A 109 -15.24 -1.27 -6.69
C TRP A 109 -15.22 -1.74 -8.15
N THR A 110 -14.63 -2.91 -8.39
CA THR A 110 -14.67 -3.56 -9.70
C THR A 110 -15.12 -5.02 -9.56
N SER A 111 -15.70 -5.56 -10.64
CA SER A 111 -15.96 -6.97 -10.82
C SER A 111 -15.40 -7.39 -12.17
N GLY A 112 -14.22 -8.01 -12.16
CA GLY A 112 -13.44 -8.22 -13.38
C GLY A 112 -13.03 -6.88 -13.99
N ALA A 113 -13.33 -6.67 -15.28
CA ALA A 113 -12.98 -5.43 -15.99
C ALA A 113 -14.02 -4.30 -15.85
N SER A 114 -15.09 -4.50 -15.08
CA SER A 114 -16.19 -3.54 -14.96
C SER A 114 -16.16 -2.82 -13.60
N THR A 115 -16.26 -1.50 -13.63
CA THR A 115 -16.53 -0.68 -12.44
C THR A 115 -17.94 -0.95 -11.93
N LEU A 116 -18.07 -1.13 -10.62
CA LEU A 116 -19.34 -1.25 -9.93
C LEU A 116 -19.79 0.13 -9.45
N ASP A 117 -21.10 0.34 -9.45
CA ASP A 117 -21.70 1.56 -8.91
C ASP A 117 -21.56 1.61 -7.38
N ASP A 118 -21.40 2.83 -6.86
CA ASP A 118 -21.39 3.16 -5.43
C ASP A 118 -22.84 3.35 -4.95
N HIS A 119 -23.60 2.26 -4.80
CA HIS A 119 -25.00 2.29 -4.30
C HIS A 119 -25.08 1.95 -2.81
#